data_AF-A0AAV5KS84-F1
#
_entry.id   AF-A0AAV5KS84-F1
#
_cell.length_a   1.000
_cell.length_b   1.000
_cell.length_c   1.000
_cell.angle_alpha   90.00
_cell.angle_beta   90.00
_cell.angle_gamma   90.00
#
_symmetry.space_group_name_H-M   'P 1'
#
loop_
_entity.id
_entity.type
_entity.pdbx_description
1 polymer ?
#
loop_
_entity_poly.entity_id
_entity_poly.type
_entity_poly.pdbx_seq_one_letter_code
_entity_poly.pdbx_strand_id
1 'polypeptide(L)'
;MFSLKQSSPTLLEILWHFSSERRYAKDALWLCLETGPRLLHPFMPFLTEELWQRLPGARDLARKESIMICEYPSPVESWSDDRVKQDMDRVESTVRSLRSLRAELHAKRKNER
;
A
#
# COMPACT_ATOMS: atom_id res chain seq x y z
N MET A 1 41.06 15.05 -17.49
CA MET A 1 40.08 16.15 -17.61
C MET A 1 38.88 15.74 -16.78
N PHE A 2 38.59 16.54 -15.76
CA PHE A 2 38.07 16.11 -14.46
C PHE A 2 36.66 15.50 -14.44
N SER A 3 36.55 14.53 -13.55
CA SER A 3 35.38 13.81 -13.07
C SER A 3 34.45 14.70 -12.21
N LEU A 4 33.24 14.18 -11.98
CA LEU A 4 32.25 14.50 -10.93
C LEU A 4 31.37 15.75 -11.13
N LYS A 5 30.15 15.52 -11.62
CA LYS A 5 28.97 16.27 -11.21
C LYS A 5 27.87 15.31 -10.75
N GLN A 6 28.09 14.67 -9.59
CA GLN A 6 26.97 14.23 -8.75
C GLN A 6 26.41 15.50 -8.10
N SER A 7 25.44 16.13 -8.77
CA SER A 7 24.66 17.21 -8.15
C SER A 7 23.87 16.62 -6.99
N SER A 8 24.21 17.04 -5.78
CA SER A 8 23.43 16.80 -4.57
C SER A 8 22.00 17.34 -4.74
N PRO A 9 20.95 16.55 -4.46
CA PRO A 9 19.57 16.99 -4.65
C PRO A 9 19.26 18.19 -3.74
N THR A 10 18.55 19.17 -4.28
CA THR A 10 18.16 20.36 -3.51
C THR A 10 17.12 19.99 -2.45
N LEU A 11 17.06 20.73 -1.33
CA LEU A 11 16.07 20.47 -0.27
C LEU A 11 14.62 20.46 -0.78
N LEU A 12 14.34 21.22 -1.84
CA LEU A 12 13.05 21.20 -2.52
C LEU A 12 12.80 19.89 -3.26
N GLU A 13 13.80 19.30 -3.92
CA GLU A 13 13.68 17.98 -4.56
C GLU A 13 13.48 16.87 -3.53
N ILE A 14 14.17 16.93 -2.39
CA ILE A 14 14.02 15.96 -1.30
C ILE A 14 12.61 16.05 -0.71
N LEU A 15 12.15 17.26 -0.36
CA LEU A 15 10.81 17.48 0.17
C LEU A 15 9.72 17.13 -0.87
N TRP A 16 9.96 17.42 -2.14
CA TRP A 16 9.10 17.01 -3.24
C TRP A 16 9.01 15.48 -3.32
N HIS A 17 10.15 14.78 -3.28
CA HIS A 17 10.20 13.32 -3.30
C HIS A 17 9.40 12.71 -2.14
N PHE A 18 9.65 13.14 -0.90
CA PHE A 18 8.88 12.68 0.28
C PHE A 18 7.38 13.01 0.19
N SER A 19 7.03 14.19 -0.33
CA SER A 19 5.63 14.56 -0.54
C SER A 19 4.95 13.69 -1.60
N SER A 20 5.70 13.27 -2.63
CA SER A 20 5.23 12.41 -3.71
C SER A 20 5.10 10.95 -3.26
N GLU A 21 6.06 10.41 -2.51
CA GLU A 21 6.01 9.04 -1.96
C GLU A 21 4.78 8.82 -1.07
N ARG A 22 4.52 9.78 -0.16
CA ARG A 22 3.34 9.73 0.71
C ARG A 22 2.04 9.80 -0.10
N ARG A 23 2.03 10.54 -1.20
CA ARG A 23 0.89 10.61 -2.11
C ARG A 23 0.69 9.26 -2.82
N TYR A 24 1.73 8.68 -3.40
CA TYR A 24 1.63 7.37 -4.06
C TYR A 24 1.13 6.27 -3.10
N ALA A 25 1.62 6.26 -1.85
CA ALA A 25 1.14 5.32 -0.84
C ALA A 25 -0.35 5.52 -0.51
N LYS A 26 -0.82 6.78 -0.45
CA LYS A 26 -2.24 7.09 -0.24
C LYS A 26 -3.10 6.70 -1.44
N ASP A 27 -2.60 6.93 -2.65
CA ASP A 27 -3.32 6.62 -3.89
C ASP A 27 -3.44 5.09 -4.07
N ALA A 28 -2.38 4.34 -3.74
CA ALA A 28 -2.42 2.88 -3.71
C ALA A 28 -3.40 2.35 -2.64
N LEU A 29 -3.37 2.91 -1.42
CA LEU A 29 -4.31 2.54 -0.37
C LEU A 29 -5.76 2.87 -0.76
N TRP A 30 -5.97 4.03 -1.37
CA TRP A 30 -7.25 4.46 -1.88
C TRP A 30 -7.81 3.45 -2.89
N LEU A 31 -7.00 3.06 -3.87
CA LEU A 31 -7.36 2.07 -4.88
C LEU A 31 -7.75 0.72 -4.24
N CYS A 32 -6.95 0.23 -3.27
CA CYS A 32 -7.26 -1.01 -2.54
C CYS A 32 -8.56 -0.90 -1.74
N LEU A 33 -8.81 0.23 -1.07
CA LEU A 33 -10.03 0.45 -0.28
C LEU A 33 -11.27 0.72 -1.13
N GLU A 34 -11.10 1.09 -2.40
CA GLU A 34 -12.19 1.26 -3.35
C GLU A 34 -12.51 -0.08 -4.03
N THR A 35 -11.50 -0.88 -4.39
CA THR A 35 -11.70 -2.16 -5.09
C THR A 35 -12.02 -3.32 -4.13
N GLY A 36 -11.42 -3.32 -2.94
CA GLY A 36 -11.57 -4.39 -1.94
C GLY A 36 -13.02 -4.61 -1.48
N PRO A 37 -13.76 -3.57 -1.07
CA PRO A 37 -15.18 -3.70 -0.71
C PRO A 37 -16.04 -4.21 -1.86
N ARG A 38 -15.73 -3.86 -3.12
CA ARG A 38 -16.47 -4.35 -4.30
C ARG A 38 -16.30 -5.86 -4.50
N LEU A 39 -15.10 -6.37 -4.26
CA LEU A 39 -14.82 -7.82 -4.26
C LEU A 39 -15.57 -8.55 -3.13
N LEU A 40 -15.64 -7.94 -1.95
CA LEU A 40 -16.25 -8.52 -0.75
C LEU A 40 -17.78 -8.37 -0.72
N HIS A 41 -18.35 -7.47 -1.50
CA HIS A 41 -19.75 -7.09 -1.44
C HIS A 41 -20.75 -8.25 -1.55
N PRO A 42 -20.55 -9.27 -2.43
CA PRO A 42 -21.44 -10.43 -2.50
C PRO A 42 -21.54 -11.24 -1.20
N PHE A 43 -20.55 -11.12 -0.30
CA PHE A 43 -20.51 -11.84 0.97
C PHE A 43 -21.00 -11.00 2.14
N MET A 44 -20.70 -9.69 2.14
CA MET A 44 -20.97 -8.80 3.27
C MET A 44 -21.59 -7.47 2.80
N PRO A 45 -22.84 -7.46 2.30
CA PRO A 45 -23.40 -6.31 1.60
C PRO A 45 -23.54 -5.06 2.48
N PHE A 46 -23.99 -5.22 3.72
CA PHE A 46 -24.21 -4.07 4.62
C PHE A 46 -22.90 -3.43 5.10
N LEU A 47 -21.92 -4.25 5.49
CA LEU A 47 -20.62 -3.75 5.94
C LEU A 47 -19.88 -3.04 4.80
N THR A 48 -19.87 -3.65 3.61
CA THR A 48 -19.18 -3.07 2.45
C THR A 48 -19.88 -1.81 1.95
N GLU A 49 -21.21 -1.70 2.05
CA GLU A 49 -21.94 -0.46 1.77
C GLU A 49 -21.61 0.65 2.78
N GLU A 50 -21.59 0.37 4.09
CA GLU A 50 -21.21 1.35 5.10
C GLU A 50 -19.77 1.85 4.92
N LEU A 51 -18.83 0.93 4.63
CA LEU A 51 -17.44 1.26 4.30
C LEU A 51 -17.36 2.07 3.00
N TRP A 52 -18.17 1.73 2.00
CA TRP A 52 -18.26 2.47 0.75
C TRP A 52 -18.64 3.93 1.03
N GLN A 53 -19.72 4.20 1.74
CA GLN A 53 -20.16 5.58 2.04
C GLN A 53 -19.15 6.42 2.82
N ARG A 54 -18.33 5.79 3.68
CA ARG A 54 -17.30 6.48 4.48
C ARG A 54 -16.04 6.85 3.72
N LEU A 55 -15.82 6.21 2.57
CA LEU A 55 -14.60 6.36 1.80
C LEU A 55 -14.55 7.75 1.13
N PRO A 56 -13.50 8.58 1.34
CA PRO A 56 -13.49 9.97 0.87
C PRO A 56 -13.51 10.11 -0.66
N GLY A 57 -14.60 10.58 -1.25
CA GLY A 57 -14.79 10.66 -2.71
C GLY A 57 -13.54 11.04 -3.52
N ALA A 58 -13.27 10.28 -4.59
CA ALA A 58 -12.20 10.62 -5.53
C ALA A 58 -12.48 12.00 -6.12
N ARG A 59 -11.47 12.87 -6.12
CA ARG A 59 -11.63 14.30 -6.44
C ARG A 59 -12.26 14.58 -7.82
N ASP A 60 -12.18 13.62 -8.73
CA ASP A 60 -12.54 13.83 -10.15
C ASP A 60 -13.34 12.67 -10.80
N LEU A 61 -13.76 11.65 -10.02
CA LEU A 61 -14.61 10.56 -10.55
C LEU A 61 -16.00 10.59 -9.91
N ALA A 62 -17.03 10.59 -10.77
CA ALA A 62 -18.41 10.38 -10.38
C ALA A 62 -18.58 8.96 -9.81
N ARG A 63 -18.37 8.84 -8.50
CA ARG A 63 -18.60 7.60 -7.77
C ARG A 63 -20.09 7.32 -7.72
N LYS A 64 -20.46 6.06 -7.94
CA LYS A 64 -21.85 5.62 -7.81
C LYS A 64 -22.32 5.76 -6.35
N GLU A 65 -23.60 6.08 -6.20
CA GLU A 65 -24.24 6.32 -4.89
C GLU A 65 -24.28 5.07 -4.00
N SER A 66 -24.30 3.87 -4.57
CA SER A 66 -24.25 2.60 -3.82
C SER A 66 -23.25 1.65 -4.46
N ILE A 67 -22.64 0.79 -3.65
CA ILE A 67 -21.71 -0.23 -4.13
C ILE A 67 -22.45 -1.30 -4.97
N MET A 68 -23.75 -1.52 -4.74
CA MET A 68 -24.59 -2.48 -5.47
C MET A 68 -24.71 -2.17 -6.97
N ILE A 69 -24.59 -0.89 -7.36
CA ILE A 69 -24.70 -0.43 -8.75
C ILE A 69 -23.32 -0.19 -9.40
N CYS A 70 -22.24 -0.55 -8.71
CA CYS A 70 -20.89 -0.48 -9.24
C CYS A 70 -20.58 -1.69 -10.12
N GLU A 71 -19.73 -1.47 -11.11
CA GLU A 71 -19.18 -2.58 -11.89
C GLU A 71 -18.23 -3.42 -11.04
N TYR A 72 -18.31 -4.74 -11.22
CA TYR A 72 -17.41 -5.68 -10.58
C TYR A 72 -15.99 -5.47 -11.12
N PRO A 73 -14.98 -5.40 -10.24
CA PRO A 73 -13.62 -5.08 -10.66
C PRO A 73 -13.05 -6.18 -11.57
N SER A 74 -12.45 -5.75 -12.66
CA SER A 74 -11.73 -6.61 -13.61
C SER A 74 -10.22 -6.45 -13.42
N PRO A 75 -9.42 -7.50 -13.65
CA PRO A 75 -7.97 -7.40 -13.58
C PRO A 75 -7.45 -6.39 -14.62
N VAL A 76 -6.39 -5.69 -14.26
CA VAL A 76 -5.67 -4.77 -15.14
C VAL A 76 -4.28 -5.36 -15.36
N GLU A 77 -4.04 -5.93 -16.54
CA GLU A 77 -2.81 -6.67 -16.85
C GLU A 77 -1.55 -5.81 -16.66
N SER A 78 -1.64 -4.50 -16.90
CA SER A 78 -0.51 -3.58 -16.75
C SER A 78 -0.04 -3.37 -15.30
N TRP A 79 -0.82 -3.82 -14.31
CA TRP A 79 -0.45 -3.74 -12.89
C TRP A 79 0.29 -4.98 -12.38
N SER A 80 0.42 -6.03 -13.20
CA SER A 80 1.19 -7.21 -12.83
C SER A 80 2.67 -7.02 -13.13
N ASP A 81 3.46 -6.69 -12.11
CA ASP A 81 4.92 -6.64 -12.18
C ASP A 81 5.55 -7.67 -11.23
N ASP A 82 6.19 -8.69 -11.79
CA ASP A 82 6.79 -9.78 -11.01
C ASP A 82 8.09 -9.35 -10.29
N ARG A 83 8.79 -8.33 -10.79
CA ARG A 83 9.97 -7.80 -10.09
C ARG A 83 9.55 -7.11 -8.80
N VAL A 84 8.51 -6.28 -8.87
CA VAL A 84 7.96 -5.59 -7.69
C VAL A 84 7.45 -6.59 -6.65
N LYS A 85 6.77 -7.66 -7.08
CA LYS A 85 6.36 -8.75 -6.18
C LYS A 85 7.57 -9.37 -5.47
N GLN A 86 8.60 -9.76 -6.23
CA GLN A 86 9.81 -10.36 -5.67
C GLN A 86 10.52 -9.44 -4.68
N ASP A 87 10.59 -8.14 -4.97
CA ASP A 87 11.23 -7.17 -4.08
C ASP A 87 10.43 -6.99 -2.77
N MET A 88 9.09 -6.97 -2.84
CA MET A 88 8.26 -6.95 -1.64
C MET A 88 8.38 -8.23 -0.80
N ASP A 89 8.46 -9.40 -1.44
CA ASP A 89 8.68 -10.68 -0.74
C ASP A 89 10.01 -10.69 0.04
N ARG A 90 11.07 -10.12 -0.56
CA ARG A 90 12.39 -9.97 0.09
C ARG A 90 12.31 -9.07 1.33
N VAL A 91 11.61 -7.94 1.23
CA VAL A 91 11.40 -7.02 2.35
C VAL A 91 10.62 -7.72 3.46
N GLU A 92 9.52 -8.39 3.13
CA GLU A 92 8.69 -9.08 4.12
C GLU A 92 9.47 -10.19 4.83
N SER A 93 10.21 -11.02 4.07
CA SER A 93 11.06 -12.09 4.61
C SER A 93 12.13 -11.56 5.57
N THR A 94 12.77 -10.44 5.22
CA THR A 94 13.77 -9.80 6.05
C THR A 94 13.16 -9.29 7.37
N VAL A 95 12.04 -8.58 7.29
CA VAL A 95 11.32 -8.07 8.47
C VAL A 95 10.85 -9.22 9.36
N ARG A 96 10.33 -10.29 8.77
CA ARG A 96 9.88 -11.49 9.49
C ARG A 96 11.04 -12.15 10.22
N SER A 97 12.18 -12.34 9.56
CA SER A 97 13.39 -12.94 10.16
C SER A 97 13.89 -12.12 11.33
N LEU A 98 13.95 -10.79 11.19
CA LEU A 98 14.33 -9.88 12.28
C LEU A 98 13.37 -9.97 13.47
N ARG A 99 12.05 -10.02 13.22
CA ARG A 99 11.04 -10.18 14.28
C ARG A 99 11.19 -11.50 15.03
N SER A 100 11.46 -12.60 14.31
CA SER A 100 11.70 -13.92 14.91
C SER A 100 12.93 -13.93 15.81
N LEU A 101 14.07 -13.43 15.32
CA LEU A 101 15.31 -13.34 16.10
C LEU A 101 15.12 -12.49 17.38
N ARG A 102 14.40 -11.37 17.26
CA ARG A 102 14.08 -10.53 18.43
C ARG A 102 13.21 -11.30 19.43
N ALA A 103 12.21 -12.04 18.99
CA ALA A 103 11.35 -12.84 19.86
C ALA A 103 12.15 -13.92 20.61
N GLU A 104 13.06 -14.61 19.94
CA GLU A 104 13.94 -15.62 20.54
C GLU A 104 14.85 -15.04 21.63
N LEU A 105 15.47 -13.88 21.37
CA LEU A 105 16.31 -13.19 22.37
C LEU A 105 15.52 -12.79 23.61
N HIS A 106 14.30 -12.27 23.42
CA HIS A 106 13.40 -11.94 24.54
C HIS A 106 12.97 -13.18 25.33
N ALA A 107 12.70 -14.30 24.66
CA ALA A 107 12.37 -15.56 25.31
C ALA A 107 13.54 -16.12 26.11
N LYS A 108 14.76 -16.11 25.54
CA LYS A 108 15.98 -16.59 26.21
C LYS A 108 16.28 -15.78 27.48
N ARG A 109 16.21 -14.45 27.40
CA ARG A 109 16.41 -13.55 28.56
C ARG A 109 15.39 -13.78 29.69
N LYS A 110 14.18 -14.24 29.37
CA LYS A 110 13.15 -14.56 30.36
C LYS A 110 13.41 -15.90 31.06
N ASN A 111 13.99 -16.88 30.37
CA ASN A 111 14.32 -18.19 30.95
C ASN A 111 15.57 -18.17 31.85
N GLU A 112 16.40 -17.14 31.76
CA GLU A 112 17.61 -16.96 32.57
C GLU A 112 17.35 -16.15 33.87
N ARG A 113 16.10 -15.84 34.19
CA ARG A 113 15.65 -15.17 35.42
C ARG A 113 14.66 -16.05 36.17
#